data_AF-A0A7S0U8C4-F1
#
_entry.id   AF-A0A7S0U8C4-F1
#
_cell.length_a   1.000
_cell.length_b   1.000
_cell.length_c   1.000
_cell.angle_alpha   90.00
_cell.angle_beta   90.00
_cell.angle_gamma   90.00
#
_symmetry.space_group_name_H-M   'P 1'
#
loop_
_entity.id
_entity.type
_entity.pdbx_description
1 polymer ?
#
loop_
_entity_poly.entity_id
_entity_poly.type
_entity_poly.pdbx_seq_one_letter_code
_entity_poly.pdbx_strand_id
1 'polypeptide(L)'
;LSYQVWKTGRRQEDVEWAPISNLRHNEAYVMKLVHNFDEKQKAFASGVDTRPINETEVRQHLEDFGIDHDLAVSKIKGFSGGQKSRVVLAAAMWNRPHLIALDEPTNYLDKETINALVRALKAFKGAVLTISHNTKFVSDVSNEKWELTGGTCTMLGREDRPA
;
A
#
# COMPACT_ATOMS: atom_id res chain seq x y z
N LEU A 1 -23.23 -18.72 10.83
CA LEU A 1 -22.20 -17.66 10.75
C LEU A 1 -22.93 -16.32 10.74
N SER A 2 -22.58 -15.42 11.65
CA SER A 2 -23.22 -14.11 11.80
C SER A 2 -22.15 -13.03 11.86
N TYR A 3 -22.44 -11.86 11.30
CA TYR A 3 -21.53 -10.72 11.24
C TYR A 3 -22.11 -9.56 12.02
N GLN A 4 -21.22 -8.80 12.65
CA GLN A 4 -21.54 -7.50 13.22
C GLN A 4 -21.56 -6.47 12.09
N VAL A 5 -22.69 -5.79 11.89
CA VAL A 5 -22.90 -4.87 10.77
C VAL A 5 -23.19 -3.47 11.27
N TRP A 6 -22.55 -2.49 10.63
CA TRP A 6 -22.74 -1.06 10.86
C TRP A 6 -23.24 -0.44 9.56
N LYS A 7 -24.34 0.31 9.62
CA LYS A 7 -24.91 0.99 8.45
C LYS A 7 -24.44 2.44 8.46
N THR A 8 -23.85 2.89 7.35
CA THR A 8 -23.42 4.29 7.19
C THR A 8 -24.61 5.23 7.33
N GLY A 9 -24.49 6.28 8.16
CA GLY A 9 -25.56 7.25 8.45
C GLY A 9 -26.37 6.96 9.73
N ARG A 10 -26.04 5.91 10.47
CA ARG A 10 -26.58 5.64 11.83
C ARG A 10 -25.51 5.86 12.90
N ARG A 11 -25.93 5.98 14.17
CA ARG A 11 -24.99 6.11 15.29
C ARG A 11 -24.18 4.82 15.42
N GLN A 12 -22.93 4.92 15.85
CA GLN A 12 -22.03 3.77 16.00
C GLN A 12 -22.56 2.73 17.01
N GLU A 13 -23.50 3.14 17.87
CA GLU A 13 -24.23 2.34 18.85
C GLU A 13 -25.26 1.39 18.20
N ASP A 14 -25.70 1.67 16.96
CA ASP A 14 -26.73 0.92 16.24
C ASP A 14 -26.12 -0.31 15.54
N VAL A 15 -25.52 -1.19 16.35
CA VAL A 15 -24.87 -2.40 15.89
C VAL A 15 -25.87 -3.53 15.76
N GLU A 16 -25.99 -4.10 14.56
CA GLU A 16 -26.87 -5.23 14.31
C GLU A 16 -26.05 -6.50 14.02
N TRP A 17 -26.42 -7.62 14.64
CA TRP A 17 -25.90 -8.93 14.27
C TRP A 17 -26.76 -9.51 13.15
N ALA A 18 -26.17 -9.65 11.96
CA ALA A 18 -26.85 -10.20 10.79
C ALA A 18 -26.32 -11.60 10.45
N PRO A 19 -27.18 -12.63 10.36
CA PRO A 19 -26.76 -13.93 9.86
C PRO A 19 -26.37 -13.83 8.38
N ILE A 20 -25.41 -14.65 7.94
CA ILE A 20 -24.92 -14.63 6.54
C ILE A 20 -26.03 -14.84 5.52
N SER A 21 -27.09 -15.58 5.88
CA SER A 21 -28.30 -15.71 5.07
C SER A 21 -28.90 -14.35 4.72
N ASN A 22 -29.00 -13.43 5.68
CA ASN A 22 -29.59 -12.10 5.47
C ASN A 22 -28.67 -11.19 4.65
N LEU A 23 -27.35 -11.40 4.72
CA LEU A 23 -26.38 -10.66 3.92
C LEU A 23 -26.34 -11.12 2.47
N ARG A 24 -26.56 -12.41 2.21
CA ARG A 24 -26.62 -12.99 0.86
C ARG A 24 -27.79 -12.48 0.01
N HIS A 25 -28.87 -12.05 0.66
CA HIS A 25 -30.02 -11.45 -0.02
C HIS A 25 -29.80 -9.98 -0.38
N ASN A 26 -28.83 -9.33 0.28
CA ASN A 26 -28.44 -7.97 -0.03
C ASN A 26 -27.31 -7.97 -1.05
N GLU A 27 -27.33 -6.98 -1.94
CA GLU A 27 -26.58 -6.83 -3.19
C GLU A 27 -25.16 -7.44 -3.25
N ALA A 28 -24.69 -7.80 -4.45
CA ALA A 28 -23.38 -8.40 -4.71
C ALA A 28 -22.19 -7.67 -4.03
N TYR A 29 -22.30 -6.36 -3.83
CA TYR A 29 -21.33 -5.55 -3.10
C TYR A 29 -21.17 -5.97 -1.62
N VAL A 30 -22.27 -6.31 -0.93
CA VAL A 30 -22.26 -6.76 0.48
C VAL A 30 -21.50 -8.08 0.61
N MET A 31 -21.70 -9.00 -0.33
CA MET A 31 -20.97 -10.27 -0.35
C MET A 31 -19.47 -10.09 -0.60
N LYS A 32 -19.07 -9.09 -1.40
CA LYS A 32 -17.65 -8.73 -1.57
C LYS A 32 -17.04 -8.22 -0.26
N LEU A 33 -17.76 -7.40 0.50
CA LEU A 33 -17.29 -6.93 1.82
C LEU A 33 -17.14 -8.07 2.82
N VAL A 34 -18.12 -8.99 2.87
CA VAL A 34 -18.07 -10.18 3.73
C VAL A 34 -16.87 -11.06 3.40
N HIS A 35 -16.63 -11.30 2.11
CA HIS A 35 -15.48 -12.09 1.65
C HIS A 35 -14.15 -11.45 2.07
N ASN A 36 -13.96 -10.15 1.83
CA ASN A 36 -12.76 -9.44 2.23
C ASN A 36 -12.53 -9.47 3.75
N PHE A 37 -13.61 -9.40 4.53
CA PHE A 37 -13.54 -9.50 5.99
C PHE A 37 -13.11 -10.90 6.44
N ASP A 38 -13.69 -11.95 5.85
CA ASP A 38 -13.32 -13.34 6.15
C ASP A 38 -11.87 -13.65 5.77
N GLU A 39 -11.41 -13.18 4.61
CA GLU A 39 -10.01 -13.33 4.20
C GLU A 39 -9.08 -12.64 5.19
N LYS A 40 -9.42 -11.41 5.62
CA LYS A 40 -8.66 -10.67 6.63
C LYS A 40 -8.63 -11.39 7.98
N GLN A 41 -9.75 -11.96 8.41
CA GLN A 41 -9.83 -12.75 9.66
C GLN A 41 -9.00 -14.04 9.56
N LYS A 42 -9.02 -14.73 8.43
CA LYS A 42 -8.21 -15.94 8.19
C LYS A 42 -6.72 -15.64 8.16
N ALA A 43 -6.33 -14.54 7.49
CA ALA A 43 -4.95 -14.06 7.49
C ALA A 43 -4.48 -13.67 8.90
N PHE A 44 -5.37 -13.08 9.71
CA PHE A 44 -5.09 -12.75 11.10
C PHE A 44 -4.95 -14.01 11.98
N ALA A 45 -5.86 -14.98 11.83
CA ALA A 45 -5.89 -16.20 12.63
C ALA A 45 -4.75 -17.18 12.31
N SER A 46 -4.20 -17.15 11.10
CA SER A 46 -3.06 -18.00 10.72
C SER A 46 -1.72 -17.53 11.29
N GLY A 47 -1.64 -16.28 11.78
CA GLY A 47 -0.40 -15.69 12.33
C GLY A 47 0.73 -15.51 11.31
N VAL A 48 0.48 -15.74 10.02
CA VAL A 48 1.51 -15.74 8.98
C VAL A 48 1.89 -14.34 8.51
N ASP A 49 1.06 -13.30 8.76
CA ASP A 49 1.24 -12.03 8.03
C ASP A 49 0.95 -10.72 8.79
N THR A 50 0.75 -10.73 10.11
CA THR A 50 0.48 -9.48 10.85
C THR A 50 1.63 -9.08 11.74
N ARG A 51 2.39 -8.08 11.27
CA ARG A 51 3.34 -7.33 12.09
C ARG A 51 2.62 -6.80 13.34
N PRO A 52 3.15 -7.02 14.56
CA PRO A 52 2.49 -6.55 15.77
C PRO A 52 2.49 -5.01 15.80
N ILE A 53 1.31 -4.43 16.00
CA ILE A 53 1.13 -2.97 16.09
C ILE A 53 1.45 -2.55 17.53
N ASN A 54 2.75 -2.47 17.84
CA ASN A 54 3.26 -1.90 19.08
C ASN A 54 4.17 -0.70 18.76
N GLU A 55 4.35 0.18 19.74
CA GLU A 55 5.09 1.43 19.55
C GLU A 55 6.53 1.20 19.08
N THR A 56 7.21 0.19 19.62
CA THR A 56 8.59 -0.16 19.27
C THR A 56 8.71 -0.57 17.81
N GLU A 57 7.83 -1.46 17.32
CA GLU A 57 7.82 -1.91 15.93
C GLU A 57 7.44 -0.80 14.95
N VAL A 58 6.42 -0.01 15.29
CA VAL A 58 5.99 1.13 14.45
C VAL A 58 7.13 2.15 14.35
N ARG A 59 7.80 2.45 15.46
CA ARG A 59 8.92 3.39 15.49
C ARG A 59 10.09 2.89 14.66
N GLN A 60 10.51 1.65 14.85
CA GLN A 60 11.59 1.06 14.06
C GLN A 60 11.26 1.09 12.56
N HIS A 61 10.03 0.75 12.20
CA HIS A 61 9.60 0.78 10.81
C HIS A 61 9.56 2.20 10.24
N LEU A 62 9.21 3.22 11.01
CA LEU A 62 9.26 4.61 10.55
C LEU A 62 10.71 5.08 10.37
N GLU A 63 11.62 4.70 11.27
CA GLU A 63 13.05 4.99 11.18
C GLU A 63 13.69 4.37 9.93
N ASP A 64 13.29 3.15 9.55
CA ASP A 64 13.74 2.49 8.32
C ASP A 64 13.41 3.31 7.05
N PHE A 65 12.40 4.19 7.12
CA PHE A 65 12.00 5.11 6.05
C PHE A 65 12.51 6.54 6.27
N GLY A 66 13.42 6.74 7.23
CA GLY A 66 14.03 8.04 7.54
C GLY A 66 13.04 9.04 8.13
N ILE A 67 12.07 8.55 8.89
CA ILE A 67 11.14 9.35 9.71
C ILE A 67 11.63 9.23 11.15
N ASP A 68 12.28 10.28 11.64
CA ASP A 68 12.78 10.32 13.02
C ASP A 68 11.65 10.39 14.05
N HIS A 69 12.02 10.26 15.32
CA HIS A 69 11.09 10.27 16.44
C HIS A 69 10.23 11.54 16.49
N ASP A 70 10.84 12.71 16.27
CA ASP A 70 10.14 14.00 16.37
C ASP A 70 9.10 14.14 15.27
N LEU A 71 9.44 13.71 14.05
CA LEU A 71 8.50 13.62 12.95
C LEU A 71 7.40 12.60 13.24
N ALA A 72 7.73 11.41 13.75
CA ALA A 72 6.79 10.34 14.03
C ALA A 72 5.66 10.74 15.00
N VAL A 73 5.95 11.61 15.98
CA VAL A 73 4.95 12.11 16.95
C VAL A 73 4.26 13.41 16.52
N SER A 74 4.72 14.04 15.44
CA SER A 74 4.20 15.32 14.96
C SER A 74 2.99 15.16 14.03
N LYS A 75 2.27 16.27 13.78
CA LYS A 75 1.10 16.26 12.90
C LYS A 75 1.52 16.22 11.42
N ILE A 76 1.02 15.22 10.68
CA ILE A 76 1.24 15.04 9.23
C ILE A 76 0.94 16.30 8.41
N LYS A 77 0.04 17.17 8.87
CA LYS A 77 -0.28 18.46 8.20
C LYS A 77 0.95 19.33 7.97
N GLY A 78 1.93 19.30 8.89
CA GLY A 78 3.16 20.09 8.80
C GLY A 78 4.25 19.48 7.91
N PHE A 79 4.05 18.28 7.37
CA PHE A 79 5.10 17.57 6.65
C PHE A 79 5.33 18.19 5.27
N SER A 80 6.60 18.21 4.84
CA SER A 80 6.98 18.48 3.46
C SER A 80 6.42 17.42 2.51
N GLY A 81 6.41 17.70 1.19
CA GLY A 81 5.98 16.73 0.18
C GLY A 81 6.76 15.41 0.28
N GLY A 82 8.09 15.49 0.40
CA GLY A 82 8.96 14.32 0.56
C GLY A 82 8.68 13.53 1.84
N GLN A 83 8.44 14.20 2.97
CA GLN A 83 8.10 13.52 4.23
C GLN A 83 6.75 12.79 4.13
N LYS A 84 5.74 13.38 3.48
CA LYS A 84 4.45 12.72 3.23
C LYS A 84 4.61 11.48 2.37
N SER A 85 5.39 11.54 1.29
CA SER A 85 5.67 10.36 0.46
C SER A 85 6.36 9.24 1.25
N ARG A 86 7.31 9.56 2.13
CA ARG A 86 7.95 8.54 3.00
C ARG A 86 6.96 7.88 3.94
N VAL A 87 6.05 8.65 4.56
CA VAL A 87 4.99 8.11 5.43
C VAL A 87 4.07 7.18 4.65
N VAL A 88 3.65 7.58 3.44
CA VAL A 88 2.78 6.77 2.58
C VAL A 88 3.47 5.46 2.20
N LEU A 89 4.75 5.52 1.81
CA LEU A 89 5.54 4.33 1.50
C LEU A 89 5.71 3.42 2.72
N ALA A 90 6.02 3.99 3.89
CA ALA A 90 6.11 3.23 5.14
C ALA A 90 4.79 2.53 5.44
N ALA A 91 3.65 3.24 5.35
CA ALA A 91 2.34 2.67 5.57
C ALA A 91 2.01 1.54 4.57
N ALA A 92 2.32 1.73 3.28
CA ALA A 92 2.11 0.72 2.24
C ALA A 92 2.96 -0.55 2.48
N MET A 93 4.16 -0.39 3.03
CA MET A 93 5.11 -1.47 3.29
C MET A 93 4.88 -2.20 4.62
N TRP A 94 4.00 -1.69 5.49
CA TRP A 94 3.76 -2.26 6.82
C TRP A 94 3.39 -3.75 6.78
N ASN A 95 2.53 -4.12 5.83
CA ASN A 95 2.05 -5.49 5.64
C ASN A 95 2.96 -6.35 4.75
N ARG A 96 4.22 -5.94 4.52
CA ARG A 96 5.20 -6.68 3.69
C ARG A 96 4.60 -7.17 2.36
N PRO A 97 4.08 -6.27 1.52
CA PRO A 97 3.38 -6.66 0.31
C PRO A 97 4.30 -7.46 -0.63
N HIS A 98 3.73 -8.38 -1.40
CA HIS A 98 4.44 -9.08 -2.47
C HIS A 98 4.51 -8.25 -3.76
N LEU A 99 3.63 -7.26 -3.92
CA LEU A 99 3.56 -6.35 -5.06
C LEU A 99 3.23 -4.94 -4.60
N ILE A 100 3.87 -3.94 -5.23
CA ILE A 100 3.62 -2.52 -4.98
C ILE A 100 3.30 -1.84 -6.30
N ALA A 101 2.21 -1.09 -6.33
CA ALA A 101 1.86 -0.20 -7.43
C ALA A 101 2.11 1.25 -7.03
N LEU A 102 2.91 1.97 -7.82
CA LEU A 102 3.28 3.36 -7.57
C LEU A 102 2.84 4.24 -8.74
N ASP A 103 1.87 5.11 -8.50
CA ASP A 103 1.41 6.10 -9.47
C ASP A 103 2.14 7.43 -9.26
N GLU A 104 2.95 7.81 -10.24
CA GLU A 104 3.79 9.01 -10.26
C GLU A 104 4.58 9.28 -8.96
N PRO A 105 5.41 8.32 -8.50
CA PRO A 105 6.05 8.40 -7.18
C PRO A 105 7.14 9.48 -7.09
N THR A 106 7.58 10.05 -8.21
CA THR A 106 8.59 11.12 -8.22
C THR A 106 8.02 12.52 -7.99
N ASN A 107 6.69 12.67 -8.00
CA ASN A 107 6.07 13.98 -7.81
C ASN A 107 6.39 14.54 -6.41
N TYR A 108 6.75 15.83 -6.38
CA TYR A 108 7.08 16.57 -5.15
C TYR A 108 8.30 16.02 -4.37
N LEU A 109 9.12 15.16 -4.98
CA LEU A 109 10.37 14.68 -4.41
C LEU A 109 11.57 15.46 -4.95
N ASP A 110 12.51 15.77 -4.06
CA ASP A 110 13.82 16.24 -4.47
C ASP A 110 14.67 15.09 -5.05
N LYS A 111 15.79 15.44 -5.69
CA LYS A 111 16.69 14.47 -6.35
C LYS A 111 17.25 13.45 -5.35
N GLU A 112 17.52 13.86 -4.12
CA GLU A 112 18.09 12.99 -3.09
C GLU A 112 17.09 11.91 -2.66
N THR A 113 15.83 12.32 -2.44
CA THR A 113 14.73 11.44 -2.06
C THR A 113 14.36 10.50 -3.22
N ILE A 114 14.40 10.96 -4.48
CA ILE A 114 14.24 10.08 -5.65
C ILE A 114 15.33 9.00 -5.66
N ASN A 115 16.60 9.37 -5.45
CA ASN A 115 17.68 8.40 -5.42
C ASN A 115 17.54 7.39 -4.28
N ALA A 116 17.07 7.82 -3.10
CA ALA A 116 16.77 6.92 -1.99
C ALA A 116 15.63 5.95 -2.34
N LEU A 117 14.56 6.45 -2.96
CA LEU A 117 13.44 5.63 -3.43
C LEU A 117 13.91 4.59 -4.46
N VAL A 118 14.72 4.98 -5.45
CA VAL A 118 15.28 4.06 -6.44
C VAL A 118 16.08 2.94 -5.77
N ARG A 119 16.92 3.25 -4.78
CA ARG A 119 17.68 2.24 -4.03
C ARG A 119 16.76 1.30 -3.26
N ALA A 120 15.73 1.83 -2.59
CA ALA A 120 14.77 1.02 -1.85
C ALA A 120 13.97 0.08 -2.77
N LEU A 121 13.48 0.58 -3.91
CA LEU A 121 12.75 -0.23 -4.88
C LEU A 121 13.62 -1.31 -5.54
N LYS A 122 14.91 -1.05 -5.75
CA LYS A 122 15.87 -2.06 -6.22
C LYS A 122 16.15 -3.16 -5.19
N ALA A 123 16.15 -2.82 -3.90
CA ALA A 123 16.38 -3.77 -2.83
C ALA A 123 15.11 -4.57 -2.46
N PHE A 124 13.94 -4.10 -2.89
CA PHE A 124 12.67 -4.76 -2.64
C PHE A 124 12.57 -6.07 -3.42
N LYS A 125 12.29 -7.16 -2.71
CA LYS A 125 12.25 -8.52 -3.28
C LYS A 125 10.90 -8.88 -3.93
N GLY A 126 9.89 -8.04 -3.77
CA GLY A 126 8.59 -8.21 -4.41
C GLY A 126 8.52 -7.58 -5.80
N ALA A 127 7.35 -7.65 -6.43
CA ALA A 127 7.10 -7.00 -7.70
C ALA A 127 6.83 -5.49 -7.52
N VAL A 128 7.37 -4.68 -8.42
CA VAL A 128 7.10 -3.23 -8.47
C VAL A 128 6.47 -2.90 -9.81
N LEU A 129 5.25 -2.37 -9.77
CA LEU A 129 4.59 -1.72 -10.89
C LEU A 129 4.68 -0.21 -10.66
N THR A 130 5.22 0.54 -11.61
CA THR A 130 5.26 2.01 -11.49
C THR A 130 4.80 2.68 -12.77
N ILE A 131 4.05 3.76 -12.60
CA ILE A 131 3.61 4.65 -13.67
C ILE A 131 4.37 5.94 -13.46
N SER A 132 5.15 6.38 -14.46
CA SER A 132 5.79 7.68 -14.41
C SER A 132 6.14 8.23 -15.78
N HIS A 133 5.99 9.54 -15.95
CA HIS A 133 6.54 10.30 -17.08
C HIS A 133 8.06 10.53 -16.98
N ASN A 134 8.70 10.22 -15.85
CA ASN A 134 10.14 10.37 -15.66
C ASN A 134 10.92 9.16 -16.22
N THR A 135 11.38 9.27 -17.46
CA THR A 135 12.09 8.20 -18.18
C THR A 135 13.37 7.74 -17.48
N LYS A 136 14.07 8.63 -16.77
CA LYS A 136 15.27 8.28 -16.01
C LYS A 136 14.90 7.39 -14.81
N PHE A 137 13.90 7.79 -14.03
CA PHE A 137 13.43 7.01 -12.89
C PHE A 137 12.96 5.62 -13.34
N VAL A 138 12.10 5.55 -14.37
CA VAL A 138 11.61 4.28 -14.93
C VAL A 138 12.77 3.39 -15.36
N SER A 139 13.75 3.93 -16.09
CA SER A 139 14.92 3.17 -16.52
C SER A 139 15.78 2.68 -15.35
N ASP A 140 15.90 3.48 -14.29
CA ASP A 140 16.66 3.10 -13.11
C ASP A 140 15.96 1.94 -12.35
N VAL A 141 14.63 1.94 -12.22
CA VAL A 141 13.90 0.95 -11.38
C VAL A 141 13.37 -0.28 -12.13
N SER A 142 12.91 -0.12 -13.38
CA SER A 142 12.21 -1.16 -14.13
C SER A 142 13.13 -2.02 -14.98
N ASN A 143 12.88 -3.33 -14.97
CA ASN A 143 13.48 -4.29 -15.90
C ASN A 143 12.60 -4.52 -17.14
N GLU A 144 11.32 -4.16 -17.10
CA GLU A 144 10.38 -4.29 -18.21
C GLU A 144 9.61 -2.99 -18.39
N LYS A 145 9.51 -2.50 -19.64
CA LYS A 145 8.89 -1.21 -19.97
C LYS A 145 7.68 -1.39 -20.87
N TRP A 146 6.61 -0.69 -20.52
CA TRP A 146 5.35 -0.68 -21.23
C TRP A 146 4.98 0.76 -21.58
N GLU A 147 4.56 0.98 -22.82
CA GLU A 147 4.06 2.27 -23.29
C GLU A 147 2.54 2.22 -23.44
N LEU A 148 1.85 3.18 -22.85
CA LEU A 148 0.41 3.35 -22.98
C LEU A 148 0.11 4.50 -23.94
N THR A 149 -0.29 4.17 -25.18
CA THR A 149 -0.58 5.15 -26.23
C THR A 149 -1.93 4.83 -26.86
N GLY A 150 -2.82 5.84 -26.95
CA GLY A 150 -4.13 5.68 -27.61
C GLY A 150 -5.03 4.61 -26.99
N GLY A 151 -4.92 4.39 -25.67
CA GLY A 151 -5.67 3.34 -24.96
C GLY A 151 -5.12 1.92 -25.15
N THR A 152 -4.00 1.77 -25.86
CA THR A 152 -3.32 0.48 -26.07
C THR A 152 -2.02 0.44 -25.28
N CYS A 153 -1.74 -0.69 -24.62
CA CYS A 153 -0.52 -0.90 -23.85
C CYS A 153 0.42 -1.85 -24.62
N THR A 154 1.61 -1.37 -24.96
CA THR A 154 2.60 -2.11 -25.77
C THR A 154 3.89 -2.29 -24.99
N MET A 155 4.42 -3.50 -24.93
CA MET A 155 5.71 -3.77 -24.32
C MET A 155 6.83 -3.23 -25.22
N LEU A 156 7.64 -2.30 -24.70
CA LEU A 156 8.76 -1.70 -25.43
C LEU A 156 10.04 -2.53 -25.34
N GLY A 157 10.19 -3.31 -24.26
CA GLY A 157 11.36 -4.17 -24.07
C GLY A 157 11.52 -4.64 -22.62
N ARG A 158 12.35 -5.68 -22.47
CA ARG A 158 12.73 -6.29 -21.20
C ARG A 158 14.25 -6.43 -21.13
N GLU A 159 14.85 -5.88 -20.10
CA GLU A 159 16.23 -6.14 -19.71
C GLU A 159 16.25 -7.29 -18.71
N ASP A 160 16.91 -8.40 -19.06
CA ASP A 160 17.18 -9.47 -18.12
C ASP A 160 18.30 -9.02 -17.17
N ARG A 161 17.91 -8.40 -16.04
CA ARG A 161 18.83 -8.17 -14.93
C ARG A 161 18.92 -9.45 -14.07
N PRO A 162 20.13 -9.93 -13.72
CA PRO A 162 20.26 -11.00 -12.75
C PRO A 162 19.68 -10.57 -11.39
N ALA A 163 18.99 -11.49 -10.74
CA ALA A 163 18.31 -11.31 -9.45
C ALA A 163 19.28 -11.04 -8.29
#